data_AF-A0A7J2MQD3-F1
#
_entry.id   AF-A0A7J2MQD3-F1
#
_cell.length_a   1.000
_cell.length_b   1.000
_cell.length_c   1.000
_cell.angle_alpha   90.00
_cell.angle_beta   90.00
_cell.angle_gamma   90.00
#
_symmetry.space_group_name_H-M   'P 1'
#
loop_
_entity.id
_entity.type
_entity.pdbx_description
1 polymer ?
#
loop_
_entity_poly.entity_id
_entity_poly.type
_entity_poly.pdbx_seq_one_letter_code
_entity_poly.pdbx_strand_id
1 'polypeptide(L)'
;MFTVRTKKYKLPFSRGILARSLTRAGIEIVEAYHIAEEIRDVLEKKKTEEILSEELMEITYILLNDKGYKKEAKNYLVWRKFRELGKPIIILIGGGTGVGKSAISSDLGYRLGIRSIIGTDTVREVMRKIISEGLLPTLHTSSFKAYSTVESPSPYINKTIYAFETQVKYVSVGVEAVISRAIQEGFNLVINGIHLVPGYINIRKENSKIFHFVLYLKDNEEHIN
;
A
#
# COMPACT_ATOMS: atom_id res chain seq x y z
N MET A 1 -28.84 23.68 -2.91
CA MET A 1 -27.57 22.99 -2.60
C MET A 1 -27.89 21.50 -2.56
N PHE A 2 -27.39 20.71 -3.52
CA PHE A 2 -27.71 19.28 -3.57
C PHE A 2 -26.76 18.47 -2.69
N THR A 3 -27.26 17.33 -2.21
CA THR A 3 -26.61 16.52 -1.18
C THR A 3 -26.14 15.18 -1.75
N VAL A 4 -24.97 14.73 -1.31
CA VAL A 4 -24.43 13.41 -1.61
C VAL A 4 -24.71 12.51 -0.42
N ARG A 5 -25.49 11.44 -0.65
CA ARG A 5 -25.78 10.42 0.35
C ARG A 5 -24.82 9.24 0.22
N THR A 6 -24.20 8.88 1.33
CA THR A 6 -23.43 7.64 1.50
C THR A 6 -24.21 6.68 2.40
N LYS A 7 -23.72 5.45 2.60
CA LYS A 7 -24.32 4.50 3.55
C LYS A 7 -24.35 5.00 5.01
N LYS A 8 -23.49 5.96 5.38
CA LYS A 8 -23.33 6.42 6.77
C LYS A 8 -23.70 7.90 7.00
N TYR A 9 -23.55 8.74 5.97
CA TYR A 9 -23.67 10.20 6.10
C TYR A 9 -24.33 10.82 4.88
N LYS A 10 -24.95 11.98 5.08
CA LYS A 10 -25.46 12.87 4.03
C LYS A 10 -24.74 14.21 4.14
N LEU A 11 -24.03 14.61 3.09
CA LEU A 11 -23.21 15.81 3.07
C LEU A 11 -23.50 16.64 1.82
N PRO A 12 -23.32 17.98 1.86
CA PRO A 12 -23.42 18.79 0.65
C PRO A 12 -22.36 18.38 -0.38
N PHE A 13 -22.70 18.44 -1.66
CA PHE A 13 -21.70 18.26 -2.71
C PHE A 13 -20.61 19.32 -2.59
N SER A 14 -19.35 18.88 -2.68
CA SER A 14 -18.19 19.76 -2.58
C SER A 14 -17.26 19.54 -3.76
N ARG A 15 -17.11 20.57 -4.59
CA ARG A 15 -16.14 20.62 -5.70
C ARG A 15 -14.73 20.34 -5.21
N GLY A 16 -14.34 20.90 -4.06
CA GLY A 16 -13.00 20.71 -3.50
C GLY A 16 -12.74 19.28 -2.98
N ILE A 17 -13.78 18.54 -2.57
CA ILE A 17 -13.63 17.11 -2.21
C ILE A 17 -13.49 16.28 -3.48
N LEU A 18 -14.31 16.55 -4.50
CA LEU A 18 -14.25 15.84 -5.78
C LEU A 18 -12.93 16.11 -6.53
N ALA A 19 -12.51 17.37 -6.63
CA ALA A 19 -11.23 17.74 -7.25
C ALA A 19 -10.06 17.02 -6.56
N ARG A 20 -10.01 16.99 -5.22
CA ARG A 20 -8.99 16.22 -4.48
C ARG A 20 -9.03 14.72 -4.78
N SER A 21 -10.21 14.15 -5.00
CA SER A 21 -10.36 12.76 -5.43
C SER A 21 -9.80 12.52 -6.82
N LEU A 22 -10.04 13.45 -7.75
CA LEU A 22 -9.55 13.37 -9.13
C LEU A 22 -8.03 13.55 -9.19
N THR A 23 -7.47 14.44 -8.39
CA THR A 23 -6.01 14.60 -8.29
C THR A 23 -5.32 13.34 -7.79
N ARG A 24 -5.89 12.64 -6.82
CA ARG A 24 -5.37 11.33 -6.38
C ARG A 24 -5.45 10.25 -7.46
N ALA A 25 -6.40 10.39 -8.39
CA ALA A 25 -6.52 9.50 -9.54
C ALA A 25 -5.50 9.81 -10.65
N GLY A 26 -4.79 10.93 -10.56
CA GLY A 26 -3.77 11.37 -11.52
C GLY A 26 -4.17 12.57 -12.39
N ILE A 27 -5.30 13.23 -12.11
CA ILE A 27 -5.72 14.43 -12.85
C ILE A 27 -5.01 15.67 -12.29
N GLU A 28 -4.44 16.49 -13.16
CA GLU A 28 -3.81 17.75 -12.76
C GLU A 28 -4.78 18.66 -12.01
N ILE A 29 -4.26 19.41 -11.02
CA ILE A 29 -5.12 20.11 -10.06
C ILE A 29 -6.10 21.07 -10.71
N VAL A 30 -5.66 21.85 -11.70
CA VAL A 30 -6.51 22.83 -12.42
C VAL A 30 -7.64 22.11 -13.15
N GLU A 31 -7.30 21.06 -13.90
CA GLU A 31 -8.26 20.23 -14.63
C GLU A 31 -9.24 19.52 -13.69
N ALA A 32 -8.76 19.06 -12.53
CA ALA A 32 -9.59 18.41 -11.52
C ALA A 32 -10.70 19.35 -11.00
N TYR A 33 -10.42 20.66 -10.87
CA TYR A 33 -11.43 21.65 -10.52
C TYR A 33 -12.39 21.93 -11.66
N HIS A 34 -11.91 21.99 -12.91
CA HIS A 34 -12.78 22.14 -14.09
C HIS A 34 -13.76 20.97 -14.22
N ILE A 35 -13.28 19.73 -14.12
CA ILE A 35 -14.12 18.53 -14.17
C ILE A 35 -15.12 18.52 -13.01
N ALA A 36 -14.72 18.92 -11.81
CA ALA A 36 -15.63 19.01 -10.67
C ALA A 36 -16.73 20.06 -10.87
N GLU A 37 -16.47 21.13 -11.63
CA GLU A 37 -17.46 22.13 -12.03
C GLU A 37 -18.44 21.57 -13.04
N GLU A 38 -17.95 20.91 -14.08
CA GLU A 38 -18.80 20.27 -15.10
C GLU A 38 -19.73 19.23 -14.49
N ILE A 39 -19.24 18.43 -13.52
CA ILE A 39 -20.07 17.48 -12.79
C ILE A 39 -21.15 18.21 -11.98
N ARG A 40 -20.84 19.36 -11.37
CA ARG A 40 -21.85 20.17 -10.68
C ARG A 40 -22.94 20.62 -11.65
N ASP A 41 -22.54 21.14 -12.82
CA ASP A 41 -23.48 21.63 -13.82
C ASP A 41 -24.36 20.51 -14.39
N VAL A 42 -23.82 19.30 -14.54
CA VAL A 42 -24.59 18.09 -14.90
C VAL A 42 -25.64 17.77 -13.84
N LEU A 43 -25.29 17.86 -12.55
CA LEU A 43 -26.20 17.58 -11.44
C LEU A 43 -27.29 18.66 -11.30
N GLU A 44 -26.95 19.93 -11.54
CA GLU A 44 -27.91 21.03 -11.56
C GLU A 44 -28.94 20.87 -12.69
N LYS A 45 -28.49 20.49 -13.88
CA LYS A 45 -29.39 20.22 -15.03
C LYS A 45 -30.36 19.07 -14.78
N LYS A 46 -29.94 18.05 -14.03
CA LYS A 46 -30.81 16.93 -13.62
C LYS A 46 -31.85 17.30 -12.56
N LYS A 47 -31.81 18.53 -12.01
CA LYS A 47 -32.68 19.00 -10.90
C LYS A 47 -32.69 18.04 -9.70
N THR A 48 -31.55 17.42 -9.43
CA THR A 48 -31.42 16.40 -8.38
C THR A 48 -31.10 17.08 -7.04
N GLU A 49 -31.98 16.93 -6.04
CA GLU A 49 -31.72 17.46 -4.68
C GLU A 49 -30.79 16.56 -3.86
N GLU A 50 -30.79 15.26 -4.15
CA GLU A 50 -29.96 14.25 -3.50
C GLU A 50 -29.46 13.21 -4.52
N ILE A 51 -28.16 12.90 -4.48
CA ILE A 51 -27.53 11.87 -5.30
C ILE A 51 -26.82 10.84 -4.42
N LEU A 52 -26.87 9.56 -4.80
CA LEU A 52 -26.08 8.53 -4.14
C LEU A 52 -24.59 8.70 -4.48
N SER A 53 -23.72 8.35 -3.53
CA SER A 53 -22.28 8.44 -3.77
C SER A 53 -21.82 7.49 -4.89
N GLU A 54 -22.51 6.38 -5.09
CA GLU A 54 -22.28 5.41 -6.16
C GLU A 54 -22.67 6.00 -7.53
N GLU A 55 -23.82 6.67 -7.61
CA GLU A 55 -24.26 7.37 -8.84
C GLU A 55 -23.31 8.53 -9.21
N LEU A 56 -22.86 9.31 -8.21
CA LEU A 56 -21.87 10.36 -8.44
C LEU A 56 -20.55 9.78 -8.97
N MET A 57 -20.14 8.60 -8.47
CA MET A 57 -18.95 7.90 -8.94
C MET A 57 -19.12 7.47 -10.41
N GLU A 58 -20.28 6.94 -10.79
CA GLU A 58 -20.58 6.53 -12.18
C GLU A 58 -20.55 7.73 -13.14
N ILE A 59 -21.22 8.84 -12.79
CA ILE A 59 -21.20 10.07 -13.60
C ILE A 59 -19.77 10.57 -13.77
N THR A 60 -18.99 10.59 -12.69
CA THR A 60 -17.59 11.02 -12.74
C THR A 60 -16.76 10.12 -13.65
N TYR A 61 -16.94 8.80 -13.55
CA TYR A 61 -16.22 7.82 -14.37
C TYR A 61 -16.53 7.96 -15.86
N ILE A 62 -17.80 8.16 -16.22
CA ILE A 62 -18.23 8.37 -17.61
C ILE A 62 -17.60 9.65 -18.16
N LEU A 63 -17.73 10.77 -17.44
CA LEU A 63 -17.17 12.06 -17.87
C LEU A 63 -15.66 12.01 -18.08
N LEU A 64 -14.93 11.33 -17.18
CA LEU A 64 -13.48 11.14 -17.34
C LEU A 64 -13.14 10.35 -18.61
N ASN A 65 -13.89 9.28 -18.91
CA ASN A 65 -13.66 8.51 -20.14
C ASN A 65 -13.98 9.31 -21.40
N ASP A 66 -15.07 10.07 -21.40
CA ASP A 66 -15.49 10.91 -22.53
C ASP A 66 -14.46 11.99 -22.85
N LYS A 67 -13.79 12.51 -21.82
CA LYS A 67 -12.66 13.46 -21.95
C LYS A 67 -11.32 12.80 -22.29
N GLY A 68 -11.26 11.47 -22.42
CA GLY A 68 -10.04 10.75 -22.77
C GLY A 68 -9.17 10.32 -21.59
N TYR A 69 -9.54 10.62 -20.34
CA TYR A 69 -8.82 10.26 -19.12
C TYR A 69 -9.07 8.79 -18.70
N LYS A 70 -8.89 7.85 -19.62
CA LYS A 70 -9.24 6.43 -19.43
C LYS A 70 -8.48 5.77 -18.28
N LYS A 71 -7.21 6.15 -18.08
CA LYS A 71 -6.35 5.60 -17.02
C LYS A 71 -6.76 6.14 -15.67
N GLU A 72 -6.98 7.44 -15.58
CA GLU A 72 -7.38 8.16 -14.37
C GLU A 72 -8.80 7.78 -13.96
N ALA A 73 -9.70 7.53 -14.91
CA ALA A 73 -11.03 6.98 -14.65
C ALA A 73 -10.94 5.63 -13.92
N LYS A 74 -10.05 4.73 -14.35
CA LYS A 74 -9.81 3.46 -13.64
C LYS A 74 -9.21 3.69 -12.25
N ASN A 75 -8.22 4.58 -12.13
CA ASN A 75 -7.60 4.92 -10.84
C ASN A 75 -8.62 5.50 -9.86
N TYR A 76 -9.54 6.35 -10.34
CA TYR A 76 -10.61 6.93 -9.56
C TYR A 76 -11.52 5.84 -8.96
N LEU A 77 -11.92 4.84 -9.76
CA LEU A 77 -12.69 3.70 -9.27
C LEU A 77 -11.93 2.89 -8.21
N VAL A 78 -10.64 2.63 -8.44
CA VAL A 78 -9.79 1.92 -7.47
C VAL A 78 -9.76 2.68 -6.15
N TRP A 79 -9.54 4.00 -6.19
CA TRP A 79 -9.48 4.82 -4.99
C TRP A 79 -10.83 4.91 -4.25
N ARG A 80 -11.94 4.97 -4.99
CA ARG A 80 -13.29 4.90 -4.41
C ARG A 80 -13.53 3.58 -3.67
N LYS A 81 -13.27 2.45 -4.34
CA LYS A 81 -13.37 1.12 -3.72
C LYS A 81 -12.45 0.97 -2.51
N PHE A 82 -11.23 1.51 -2.59
CA PHE A 82 -10.26 1.48 -1.50
C PHE A 82 -10.81 2.16 -0.23
N ARG A 83 -11.48 3.31 -0.35
CA ARG A 83 -12.10 4.00 0.80
C ARG A 83 -13.32 3.30 1.37
N GLU A 84 -14.03 2.52 0.57
CA GLU A 84 -15.24 1.81 0.99
C GLU A 84 -14.95 0.53 1.79
N LEU A 85 -13.70 0.05 1.79
CA LEU A 85 -13.30 -1.16 2.53
C LEU A 85 -13.52 -1.06 4.05
N GLY A 86 -13.59 0.17 4.60
CA GLY A 86 -14.00 0.43 5.99
C GLY A 86 -13.14 -0.22 7.08
N LYS A 87 -11.98 -0.77 6.71
CA LYS A 87 -11.00 -1.42 7.57
C LYS A 87 -9.59 -0.95 7.16
N PRO A 88 -8.61 -0.99 8.08
CA PRO A 88 -7.21 -0.71 7.76
C PRO A 88 -6.72 -1.58 6.60
N ILE A 89 -6.03 -0.96 5.66
CA ILE A 89 -5.45 -1.62 4.49
C ILE A 89 -3.95 -1.71 4.68
N ILE A 90 -3.45 -2.94 4.68
CA ILE A 90 -2.05 -3.28 4.88
C ILE A 90 -1.52 -3.84 3.56
N ILE A 91 -0.45 -3.24 3.04
CA ILE A 91 0.18 -3.64 1.80
C ILE A 91 1.62 -4.05 2.09
N LEU A 92 1.97 -5.28 1.78
CA LEU A 92 3.28 -5.87 1.99
C LEU A 92 3.96 -6.05 0.64
N ILE A 93 5.14 -5.47 0.45
CA ILE A 93 5.90 -5.50 -0.80
C ILE A 93 7.27 -6.16 -0.56
N GLY A 94 7.32 -7.47 -0.79
CA GLY A 94 8.53 -8.29 -0.70
C GLY A 94 9.35 -8.31 -1.99
N GLY A 95 10.55 -8.86 -1.93
CA GLY A 95 11.45 -9.05 -3.07
C GLY A 95 12.92 -8.72 -2.79
N GLY A 96 13.81 -9.13 -3.69
CA GLY A 96 15.26 -8.89 -3.61
C GLY A 96 15.66 -7.42 -3.71
N THR A 97 16.89 -7.06 -3.36
CA THR A 97 17.40 -5.68 -3.50
C THR A 97 17.39 -5.23 -4.97
N GLY A 98 17.18 -3.94 -5.23
CA GLY A 98 17.20 -3.40 -6.60
C GLY A 98 15.91 -3.56 -7.41
N VAL A 99 14.95 -4.42 -7.01
CA VAL A 99 13.71 -4.68 -7.79
C VAL A 99 12.66 -3.55 -7.74
N GLY A 100 13.01 -2.34 -7.30
CA GLY A 100 12.11 -1.19 -7.27
C GLY A 100 11.10 -1.13 -6.12
N LYS A 101 11.24 -1.97 -5.07
CA LYS A 101 10.29 -2.01 -3.92
C LYS A 101 10.01 -0.64 -3.30
N SER A 102 11.06 0.13 -2.99
CA SER A 102 10.92 1.42 -2.33
C SER A 102 10.24 2.45 -3.23
N ALA A 103 10.58 2.48 -4.53
CA ALA A 103 9.96 3.37 -5.50
C ALA A 103 8.46 3.09 -5.64
N ILE A 104 8.08 1.82 -5.84
CA ILE A 104 6.67 1.41 -5.92
C ILE A 104 5.94 1.73 -4.61
N SER A 105 6.55 1.49 -3.46
CA SER A 105 5.91 1.78 -2.16
C SER A 105 5.61 3.27 -2.00
N SER A 106 6.55 4.14 -2.35
CA SER A 106 6.39 5.60 -2.27
C SER A 106 5.31 6.11 -3.22
N ASP A 107 5.32 5.67 -4.49
CA ASP A 107 4.30 6.04 -5.47
C ASP A 107 2.91 5.53 -5.05
N LEU A 108 2.84 4.28 -4.57
CA LEU A 108 1.60 3.69 -4.06
C LEU A 108 1.07 4.45 -2.84
N GLY A 109 1.93 4.78 -1.89
CA GLY A 109 1.57 5.54 -0.70
C GLY A 109 1.04 6.93 -1.03
N TYR A 110 1.69 7.63 -1.97
CA TYR A 110 1.22 8.91 -2.48
C TYR A 110 -0.18 8.82 -3.09
N ARG A 111 -0.39 7.89 -4.03
CA ARG A 111 -1.67 7.75 -4.76
C ARG A 111 -2.83 7.30 -3.87
N LEU A 112 -2.57 6.38 -2.95
CA LEU A 112 -3.59 5.88 -2.02
C LEU A 112 -3.76 6.77 -0.78
N GLY A 113 -2.90 7.78 -0.59
CA GLY A 113 -2.88 8.62 0.59
C GLY A 113 -2.46 7.87 1.86
N ILE A 114 -1.64 6.83 1.72
CA ILE A 114 -1.05 6.07 2.83
C ILE A 114 0.23 6.78 3.23
N ARG A 115 0.21 7.39 4.41
CA ARG A 115 1.37 8.14 4.94
C ARG A 115 2.40 7.25 5.62
N SER A 116 1.97 6.09 6.11
CA SER A 116 2.81 5.16 6.85
C SER A 116 3.45 4.16 5.88
N ILE A 117 4.72 4.38 5.53
CA ILE A 117 5.53 3.47 4.73
C ILE A 117 6.75 3.07 5.56
N ILE A 118 6.93 1.78 5.81
CA ILE A 118 7.98 1.26 6.70
C ILE A 118 8.82 0.19 5.98
N GLY A 119 10.13 0.27 6.10
CA GLY A 119 11.04 -0.76 5.61
C GLY A 119 11.27 -1.86 6.65
N THR A 120 11.32 -3.13 6.23
CA THR A 120 11.68 -4.25 7.14
C THR A 120 13.11 -4.12 7.68
N ASP A 121 14.01 -3.44 6.95
CA ASP A 121 15.33 -3.12 7.47
C ASP A 121 15.26 -2.19 8.68
N THR A 122 14.35 -1.20 8.70
CA THR A 122 14.15 -0.35 9.89
C THR A 122 13.76 -1.18 11.11
N VAL A 123 12.92 -2.21 10.93
CA VAL A 123 12.57 -3.14 12.00
C VAL A 123 13.80 -3.93 12.47
N ARG A 124 14.56 -4.51 11.52
CA ARG A 124 15.80 -5.25 11.81
C ARG A 124 16.82 -4.36 12.55
N GLU A 125 16.96 -3.11 12.14
CA GLU A 125 17.86 -2.12 12.73
C GLU A 125 17.54 -1.82 14.20
N VAL A 126 16.26 -1.68 14.53
CA VAL A 126 15.82 -1.53 15.92
C VAL A 126 16.10 -2.81 16.70
N MET A 127 15.71 -3.97 16.16
CA MET A 127 15.89 -5.26 16.84
C MET A 127 17.36 -5.58 17.15
N ARG A 128 18.27 -5.34 16.21
CA ARG A 128 19.71 -5.62 16.41
C ARG A 128 20.37 -4.73 17.46
N LYS A 129 19.78 -3.58 17.80
CA LYS A 129 20.29 -2.72 18.89
C LYS A 129 19.84 -3.20 20.27
N ILE A 130 18.73 -3.92 20.34
CA ILE A 130 18.17 -4.45 21.59
C ILE A 130 18.72 -5.86 21.86
N ILE A 131 18.90 -6.66 20.81
CA ILE A 131 19.32 -8.06 20.91
C ILE A 131 20.81 -8.18 20.59
N SER A 132 21.57 -8.78 21.50
CA SER A 132 23.01 -8.96 21.33
C SER A 132 23.35 -9.88 20.16
N GLU A 133 24.52 -9.65 19.56
CA GLU A 133 25.02 -10.46 18.44
C GLU A 133 25.19 -11.93 18.81
N GLY A 134 25.66 -12.22 20.03
CA GLY A 134 25.80 -13.59 20.52
C GLY A 134 24.47 -14.35 20.66
N LEU A 135 23.33 -13.65 20.77
CA LEU A 135 22.01 -14.29 20.84
C LEU A 135 21.42 -14.51 19.45
N LEU A 136 21.38 -13.47 18.61
CA LEU A 136 20.83 -13.54 17.24
C LEU A 136 21.80 -12.96 16.21
N PRO A 137 22.87 -13.69 15.83
CA PRO A 137 23.91 -13.19 14.93
C PRO A 137 23.40 -12.73 13.56
N THR A 138 22.34 -13.38 13.04
CA THR A 138 21.76 -13.04 11.74
C THR A 138 21.15 -11.64 11.70
N LEU A 139 20.75 -11.02 12.82
CA LEU A 139 20.21 -9.65 12.83
C LEU A 139 21.30 -8.58 12.60
N HIS A 140 22.56 -8.91 12.90
CA HIS A 140 23.69 -7.98 12.89
C HIS A 140 24.39 -7.88 11.53
N THR A 141 24.05 -8.77 10.59
CA THR A 141 24.58 -8.77 9.23
C THR A 141 23.50 -8.43 8.21
N SER A 142 23.92 -8.10 6.98
CA SER A 142 22.98 -7.98 5.87
C SER A 142 22.43 -9.36 5.49
N SER A 143 21.23 -9.40 4.90
CA SER A 143 20.59 -10.64 4.44
C SER A 143 21.48 -11.47 3.50
N PHE A 144 22.29 -10.81 2.67
CA PHE A 144 23.24 -11.46 1.75
C PHE A 144 24.43 -12.11 2.46
N LYS A 145 24.77 -11.65 3.66
CA LYS A 145 25.91 -12.15 4.45
C LYS A 145 25.48 -12.96 5.68
N ALA A 146 24.19 -13.12 5.93
CA ALA A 146 23.68 -13.87 7.08
C ALA A 146 24.23 -15.30 7.15
N TYR A 147 24.55 -15.91 6.01
CA TYR A 147 25.14 -17.25 5.96
C TYR A 147 26.47 -17.36 6.69
N SER A 148 27.22 -16.28 6.87
CA SER A 148 28.52 -16.31 7.55
C SER A 148 28.40 -16.37 9.07
N THR A 149 27.19 -16.26 9.63
CA THR A 149 26.97 -16.17 11.08
C THR A 149 26.21 -17.34 11.68
N VAL A 150 25.86 -18.33 10.86
CA VAL A 150 25.17 -19.56 11.28
C VAL A 150 25.88 -20.78 10.74
N GLU A 151 25.65 -21.94 11.35
CA GLU A 151 25.97 -23.23 10.75
C GLU A 151 24.72 -23.89 10.18
N SER A 152 24.88 -24.64 9.09
CA SER A 152 23.76 -25.39 8.53
C SER A 152 23.44 -26.58 9.45
N PRO A 153 22.16 -26.81 9.81
CA PRO A 153 21.78 -27.91 10.69
C PRO A 153 22.00 -29.29 10.04
N SER A 154 22.22 -29.33 8.72
CA SER A 154 22.52 -30.54 7.97
C SER A 154 23.30 -30.21 6.69
N PRO A 155 24.21 -31.08 6.22
CA PRO A 155 24.90 -30.92 4.94
C PRO A 155 23.96 -30.79 3.73
N TYR A 156 22.74 -31.33 3.83
CA TYR A 156 21.74 -31.29 2.76
C TYR A 156 20.95 -29.97 2.72
N ILE A 157 21.10 -29.10 3.72
CA ILE A 157 20.41 -27.81 3.78
C ILE A 157 21.34 -26.71 3.28
N ASN A 158 20.86 -25.93 2.31
CA ASN A 158 21.61 -24.79 1.79
C ASN A 158 21.78 -23.73 2.90
N LYS A 159 23.03 -23.52 3.32
CA LYS A 159 23.44 -22.61 4.39
C LYS A 159 22.94 -21.18 4.17
N THR A 160 22.95 -20.69 2.93
CA THR A 160 22.51 -19.34 2.59
C THR A 160 21.00 -19.17 2.75
N ILE A 161 20.22 -20.14 2.24
CA ILE A 161 18.77 -20.13 2.39
C ILE A 161 18.40 -20.23 3.87
N TYR A 162 18.99 -21.16 4.60
CA TYR A 162 18.74 -21.34 6.02
C TYR A 162 19.02 -20.08 6.84
N ALA A 163 20.15 -19.41 6.58
CA ALA A 163 20.51 -18.19 7.28
C ALA A 163 19.55 -17.03 6.97
N PHE A 164 19.17 -16.89 5.70
CA PHE A 164 18.19 -15.90 5.28
C PHE A 164 16.83 -16.16 5.92
N GLU A 165 16.31 -17.38 5.84
CA GLU A 165 15.04 -17.78 6.48
C GLU A 165 15.06 -17.58 8.00
N THR A 166 16.21 -17.82 8.63
CA THR A 166 16.42 -17.56 10.06
C THR A 166 16.30 -16.07 10.37
N GLN A 167 16.96 -15.21 9.58
CA GLN A 167 16.83 -13.76 9.72
C GLN A 167 15.38 -13.29 9.48
N VAL A 168 14.73 -13.79 8.43
CA VAL A 168 13.32 -13.52 8.10
C VAL A 168 12.43 -13.89 9.29
N LYS A 169 12.57 -15.09 9.83
CA LYS A 169 11.78 -15.57 10.98
C LYS A 169 11.84 -14.60 12.16
N TYR A 170 13.01 -14.06 12.48
CA TYR A 170 13.15 -13.11 13.58
C TYR A 170 12.58 -11.73 13.22
N VAL A 171 12.92 -11.18 12.06
CA VAL A 171 12.43 -9.85 11.64
C VAL A 171 10.91 -9.82 11.48
N SER A 172 10.30 -10.93 11.04
CA SER A 172 8.85 -11.06 10.91
C SER A 172 8.11 -10.80 12.21
N VAL A 173 8.66 -11.15 13.36
CA VAL A 173 8.05 -10.85 14.68
C VAL A 173 7.85 -9.34 14.86
N GLY A 174 8.88 -8.54 14.53
CA GLY A 174 8.78 -7.09 14.58
C GLY A 174 7.85 -6.52 13.53
N VAL A 175 7.85 -7.08 12.32
CA VAL A 175 6.93 -6.69 11.23
C VAL A 175 5.47 -6.93 11.64
N GLU A 176 5.16 -8.09 12.23
CA GLU A 176 3.84 -8.42 12.75
C GLU A 176 3.38 -7.45 13.84
N ALA A 177 4.28 -7.01 14.72
CA ALA A 177 3.98 -6.00 15.73
C ALA A 177 3.60 -4.65 15.10
N VAL A 178 4.33 -4.21 14.08
CA VAL A 178 4.03 -2.97 13.35
C VAL A 178 2.68 -3.07 12.64
N ILE A 179 2.37 -4.20 11.99
CA ILE A 179 1.08 -4.41 11.34
C ILE A 179 -0.05 -4.45 12.37
N SER A 180 0.13 -5.16 13.48
CA SER A 180 -0.85 -5.26 14.55
C SER A 180 -1.19 -3.88 15.12
N ARG A 181 -0.19 -3.03 15.32
CA ARG A 181 -0.37 -1.64 15.73
C ARG A 181 -1.19 -0.84 14.72
N ALA A 182 -0.90 -0.96 13.42
CA ALA A 182 -1.67 -0.29 12.37
C ALA A 182 -3.14 -0.71 12.35
N ILE A 183 -3.41 -1.99 12.59
CA ILE A 183 -4.77 -2.53 12.68
C ILE A 183 -5.48 -1.99 13.93
N GLN A 184 -4.81 -1.98 15.09
CA GLN A 184 -5.37 -1.49 16.36
C GLN A 184 -5.66 0.02 16.32
N GLU A 185 -4.75 0.81 15.76
CA GLU A 185 -4.89 2.27 15.65
C GLU A 185 -5.73 2.71 14.43
N GLY A 186 -6.11 1.78 13.55
CA GLY A 186 -7.05 2.06 12.47
C GLY A 186 -6.45 2.75 11.24
N PHE A 187 -5.13 2.69 11.02
CA PHE A 187 -4.48 3.39 9.91
C PHE A 187 -3.95 2.44 8.81
N ASN A 188 -3.92 2.92 7.57
CA ASN A 188 -3.39 2.18 6.43
C ASN A 188 -1.85 2.16 6.46
N LEU A 189 -1.24 1.05 6.05
CA LEU A 189 0.20 0.84 6.14
C LEU A 189 0.74 0.17 4.89
N VAL A 190 1.88 0.66 4.39
CA VAL A 190 2.74 -0.07 3.44
C VAL A 190 4.00 -0.53 4.19
N ILE A 191 4.32 -1.82 4.10
CA ILE A 191 5.63 -2.34 4.51
C ILE A 191 6.34 -2.87 3.28
N ASN A 192 7.63 -2.56 3.14
CA ASN A 192 8.45 -3.09 2.07
C ASN A 192 9.75 -3.71 2.61
N GLY A 193 10.32 -4.65 1.84
CA GLY A 193 11.67 -5.13 2.11
C GLY A 193 11.84 -6.63 1.91
N ILE A 194 13.09 -7.08 2.03
CA ILE A 194 13.47 -8.46 1.69
C ILE A 194 12.87 -9.48 2.66
N HIS A 195 12.58 -9.09 3.91
CA HIS A 195 12.07 -9.99 4.94
C HIS A 195 10.57 -10.31 4.79
N LEU A 196 9.88 -9.74 3.80
CA LEU A 196 8.46 -10.01 3.56
C LEU A 196 8.27 -11.27 2.71
N VAL A 197 8.56 -12.43 3.30
CA VAL A 197 8.47 -13.75 2.66
C VAL A 197 7.11 -14.39 2.97
N PRO A 198 6.33 -14.84 1.96
CA PRO A 198 5.08 -15.56 2.20
C PRO A 198 5.27 -16.77 3.12
N GLY A 199 4.35 -16.97 4.06
CA GLY A 199 4.42 -18.04 5.06
C GLY A 199 5.08 -17.64 6.39
N TYR A 200 5.85 -16.55 6.44
CA TYR A 200 6.49 -16.05 7.66
C TYR A 200 5.70 -14.95 8.38
N ILE A 201 4.61 -14.45 7.79
CA ILE A 201 3.78 -13.39 8.34
C ILE A 201 2.41 -13.97 8.68
N ASN A 202 2.12 -14.11 9.97
CA ASN A 202 0.93 -14.75 10.50
C ASN A 202 -0.02 -13.73 11.13
N ILE A 203 -0.87 -13.12 10.31
CA ILE A 203 -1.78 -12.06 10.78
C ILE A 203 -3.23 -12.41 10.47
N ARG A 204 -4.08 -12.28 11.49
CA ARG A 204 -5.52 -12.49 11.36
C ARG A 204 -6.13 -11.41 10.46
N LYS A 205 -6.83 -11.84 9.42
CA LYS A 205 -7.47 -10.96 8.41
C LYS A 205 -8.82 -10.38 8.87
N GLU A 206 -9.30 -10.75 10.05
CA GLU A 206 -10.66 -10.42 10.52
C GLU A 206 -10.89 -8.91 10.60
N ASN A 207 -9.86 -8.15 10.97
CA ASN A 207 -9.96 -6.70 11.24
C ASN A 207 -9.23 -5.81 10.21
N SER A 208 -8.71 -6.39 9.13
CA SER A 208 -7.95 -5.63 8.13
C SER A 208 -8.04 -6.25 6.73
N LYS A 209 -7.61 -5.50 5.73
CA LYS A 209 -7.39 -6.01 4.37
C LYS A 209 -5.90 -6.06 4.11
N ILE A 210 -5.35 -7.26 4.00
CA ILE A 210 -3.91 -7.48 3.81
C ILE A 210 -3.67 -7.96 2.38
N PHE A 211 -2.80 -7.24 1.67
CA PHE A 211 -2.32 -7.60 0.34
C PHE A 211 -0.82 -7.83 0.41
N HIS A 212 -0.35 -8.98 -0.05
CA HIS A 212 1.08 -9.32 -0.06
C HIS A 212 1.53 -9.57 -1.49
N PHE A 213 2.43 -8.72 -1.96
CA PHE A 213 3.05 -8.78 -3.28
C PHE A 213 4.53 -9.14 -3.12
N VAL A 214 5.03 -9.98 -4.03
CA VAL A 214 6.46 -10.28 -4.15
C VAL A 214 6.91 -9.78 -5.52
N LEU A 215 7.81 -8.79 -5.50
CA LEU A 215 8.40 -8.24 -6.71
C LEU A 215 9.65 -9.04 -7.08
N TYR A 216 9.74 -9.39 -8.36
CA TYR A 216 10.90 -10.03 -8.95
C TYR A 216 11.13 -9.44 -10.34
N LEU A 217 12.40 -9.34 -10.74
CA LEU A 217 12.78 -9.03 -12.12
C LEU A 217 13.03 -10.37 -12.82
N LYS A 218 12.57 -10.47 -14.08
CA LYS A 218 12.77 -11.70 -14.88
C LYS A 218 14.16 -11.77 -15.49
N ASP A 219 14.81 -10.63 -15.68
CA ASP A 219 16.07 -10.54 -16.38
C ASP A 219 17.18 -9.99 -15.48
N ASN A 220 18.35 -10.64 -15.50
CA ASN A 220 19.49 -10.23 -14.71
C ASN A 220 20.11 -8.91 -15.22
N GLU A 221 19.87 -8.53 -16.49
CA GLU A 221 20.38 -7.28 -17.06
C GLU A 221 19.65 -6.04 -16.54
N GLU A 222 18.41 -6.15 -16.06
CA GLU A 222 17.65 -5.03 -15.46
C GLU A 222 18.18 -4.61 -14.07
N HIS A 223 19.12 -5.35 -13.48
CA HIS A 223 19.75 -5.00 -12.19
C HIS A 223 20.85 -3.92 -12.30
N ILE A 224 21.27 -3.54 -13.51
CA ILE A 224 22.34 -2.58 -13.76
C ILE A 224 21.71 -1.27 -14.29
N ASN A 225 21.22 -0.41 -13.38
CA ASN A 225 21.11 1.05 -13.57
C ASN A 225 20.85 1.73 -12.23
#